data_AF-A0A1N6HCA9-F1
#
_entry.id   AF-A0A1N6HCA9-F1
#
_cell.length_a   1.000
_cell.length_b   1.000
_cell.length_c   1.000
_cell.angle_alpha   90.00
_cell.angle_beta   90.00
_cell.angle_gamma   90.00
#
_symmetry.space_group_name_H-M   'P 1'
#
loop_
_entity.id
_entity.type
_entity.pdbx_description
1 polymer ?
#
loop_
_entity_poly.entity_id
_entity_poly.type
_entity_poly.pdbx_seq_one_letter_code
_entity_poly.pdbx_strand_id
1 'polypeptide(L)'
;MNKELWEEILQFDFDDPPSEYGFTTRLANENFWTEAFTELAILEYKKFMYLAATSEMMVSPSEIVDTVWHQHLIFTQSYQNFCTLIGKQIQHIPSTHNRAEFDKFSQAKERTQKLYFDIFGEQPKSIWDYHGMFDSLNLDKARFKIRTFLVFGILSFIALVVPFYFLLKPVYIEINNPYFVVGFISLSILTFAGLEFYNRIKLKNITKGFDKNSFIYQLEPYELVYLKTQRLDNIINGTVNELIDRNIIFINPDKTIDLLKSKKVNSQKELQVIITLEELGRTHYTALLRQLMNKPIFSNTAKWADAFQKYIIKSKKFGNLFYINFVILSILLMLGSIRLITGILREKPVFQILMITVILIVLIIYYLNKLTKLFSTKTIPDLYKTEILPTRQTEDDWQWQYFLVGSAVLTATFIPVISYTEKNNYFGNDSGSSSSCGSSCGSSCSSCGGCGGGD
;
A
#
# COMPACT_ATOMS: atom_id res chain seq x y z
N MET A 1 28.99 2.58 25.92
CA MET A 1 28.33 1.44 25.23
C MET A 1 29.23 0.22 25.36
N ASN A 2 28.71 -0.91 25.85
CA ASN A 2 29.37 -2.21 25.75
C ASN A 2 29.26 -2.65 24.27
N LYS A 3 30.38 -2.61 23.55
CA LYS A 3 30.40 -2.85 22.11
C LYS A 3 30.17 -4.32 21.77
N GLU A 4 30.73 -5.24 22.54
CA GLU A 4 30.59 -6.69 22.34
C GLU A 4 29.12 -7.10 22.46
N LEU A 5 28.46 -6.69 23.54
CA LEU A 5 27.02 -6.96 23.73
C LEU A 5 26.17 -6.35 22.60
N TRP A 6 26.48 -5.13 22.16
CA TRP A 6 25.75 -4.50 21.06
C TRP A 6 25.94 -5.26 19.74
N GLU A 7 27.16 -5.72 19.45
CA GLU A 7 27.44 -6.52 18.25
C GLU A 7 26.69 -7.85 18.27
N GLU A 8 26.65 -8.56 19.41
CA GLU A 8 25.85 -9.79 19.55
C GLU A 8 24.35 -9.54 19.33
N ILE A 9 23.81 -8.47 19.92
CA ILE A 9 22.41 -8.07 19.70
C ILE A 9 22.15 -7.75 18.23
N LEU A 10 23.06 -7.01 17.59
CA LEU A 10 22.93 -6.60 16.20
C LEU A 10 22.95 -7.81 15.26
N GLN A 11 23.72 -8.85 15.56
CA GLN A 11 23.81 -10.08 14.76
C GLN A 11 22.70 -11.10 15.05
N PHE A 12 21.93 -10.94 16.13
CA PHE A 12 20.82 -11.86 16.43
C PHE A 12 19.80 -11.90 15.28
N ASP A 13 19.59 -13.08 14.71
CA ASP A 13 18.62 -13.31 13.64
C ASP A 13 17.27 -13.76 14.23
N PHE A 14 16.23 -12.96 14.00
CA PHE A 14 14.88 -13.28 14.48
C PHE A 14 14.14 -14.29 13.59
N ASP A 15 14.67 -14.56 12.39
CA ASP A 15 14.08 -15.47 11.43
C ASP A 15 14.77 -16.84 11.39
N ASP A 16 15.65 -17.16 12.37
CA ASP A 16 16.27 -18.48 12.52
C ASP A 16 15.46 -19.39 13.50
N PRO A 17 15.05 -20.61 13.09
CA PRO A 17 15.22 -21.23 11.78
C PRO A 17 14.33 -20.60 10.69
N PRO A 18 14.81 -20.58 9.43
CA PRO A 18 14.07 -19.99 8.33
C PRO A 18 12.69 -20.63 8.19
N SER A 19 11.66 -19.79 8.11
CA SER A 19 10.28 -20.24 7.95
C SER A 19 9.51 -19.33 6.99
N GLU A 20 8.55 -19.91 6.28
CA GLU A 20 7.70 -19.18 5.32
C GLU A 20 6.95 -18.02 5.98
N TYR A 21 6.63 -18.15 7.27
CA TYR A 21 5.95 -17.13 8.07
C TYR A 21 6.71 -16.81 9.36
N GLY A 22 7.99 -16.50 9.19
CA GLY A 22 8.91 -16.10 10.26
C GLY A 22 8.56 -14.78 10.93
N PHE A 23 9.39 -14.38 11.89
CA PHE A 23 9.17 -13.19 12.72
C PHE A 23 8.99 -11.93 11.87
N THR A 24 9.91 -11.67 10.94
CA THR A 24 9.92 -10.44 10.12
C THR A 24 8.74 -10.40 9.16
N THR A 25 8.48 -11.51 8.46
CA THR A 25 7.36 -11.61 7.51
C THR A 25 6.02 -11.43 8.22
N ARG A 26 5.85 -12.03 9.40
CA ARG A 26 4.63 -11.91 10.19
C ARG A 26 4.44 -10.51 10.74
N LEU A 27 5.50 -9.91 11.28
CA LEU A 27 5.51 -8.53 11.78
C LEU A 27 5.07 -7.53 10.69
N ALA A 28 5.65 -7.65 9.50
CA ALA A 28 5.31 -6.78 8.38
C ALA A 28 3.86 -6.96 7.91
N ASN A 29 3.42 -8.23 7.80
CA ASN A 29 2.08 -8.57 7.33
C ASN A 29 0.97 -8.09 8.28
N GLU A 30 1.12 -8.32 9.58
CA GLU A 30 0.09 -7.93 10.57
C GLU A 30 -0.03 -6.41 10.73
N ASN A 31 1.06 -5.67 10.49
CA ASN A 31 1.11 -4.22 10.66
C ASN A 31 1.06 -3.42 9.36
N PHE A 32 0.96 -4.08 8.20
CA PHE A 32 0.99 -3.46 6.86
C PHE A 32 2.26 -2.61 6.65
N TRP A 33 3.41 -3.11 7.08
CA TRP A 33 4.68 -2.42 6.95
C TRP A 33 5.41 -2.77 5.65
N THR A 34 6.16 -1.79 5.15
CA THR A 34 7.16 -2.00 4.11
C THR A 34 8.36 -2.75 4.67
N GLU A 35 9.16 -3.34 3.79
CA GLU A 35 10.34 -4.13 4.19
C GLU A 35 11.34 -3.26 4.97
N ALA A 36 11.77 -2.15 4.36
CA ALA A 36 12.70 -1.20 4.97
C ALA A 36 12.18 -0.62 6.32
N PHE A 37 10.88 -0.35 6.43
CA PHE A 37 10.31 0.12 7.69
C PHE A 37 10.31 -0.98 8.77
N THR A 38 10.06 -2.22 8.38
CA THR A 38 10.08 -3.38 9.29
C THR A 38 11.49 -3.59 9.83
N GLU A 39 12.49 -3.58 8.96
CA GLU A 39 13.91 -3.70 9.35
C GLU A 39 14.34 -2.57 10.29
N LEU A 40 13.93 -1.33 9.98
CA LEU A 40 14.20 -0.18 10.85
C LEU A 40 13.53 -0.35 12.22
N ALA A 41 12.27 -0.78 12.28
CA ALA A 41 11.57 -1.03 13.53
C ALA A 41 12.24 -2.13 14.36
N ILE A 42 12.72 -3.20 13.72
CA ILE A 42 13.48 -4.28 14.36
C ILE A 42 14.82 -3.75 14.91
N LEU A 43 15.53 -2.92 14.16
CA LEU A 43 16.77 -2.29 14.63
C LEU A 43 16.54 -1.40 15.86
N GLU A 44 15.48 -0.59 15.85
CA GLU A 44 15.12 0.24 17.00
C GLU A 44 14.68 -0.60 18.21
N TYR A 45 14.02 -1.73 17.99
CA TYR A 45 13.75 -2.71 19.03
C TYR A 45 15.02 -3.32 19.63
N LYS A 46 16.01 -3.67 18.80
CA LYS A 46 17.33 -4.12 19.28
C LYS A 46 18.00 -3.07 20.17
N LYS A 47 17.97 -1.79 19.76
CA LYS A 47 18.50 -0.68 20.57
C LYS A 47 17.75 -0.54 21.89
N PHE A 48 16.41 -0.60 21.88
CA PHE A 48 15.61 -0.57 23.09
C PHE A 48 15.96 -1.71 24.05
N MET A 49 16.14 -2.92 23.53
CA MET A 49 16.49 -4.09 24.35
C MET A 49 17.90 -3.97 24.95
N TYR A 50 18.87 -3.39 24.22
CA TYR A 50 20.17 -3.02 24.78
C TYR A 50 20.02 -2.01 25.95
N LEU A 51 19.19 -0.98 25.80
CA LEU A 51 18.93 -0.02 26.88
C LEU A 51 18.27 -0.70 28.09
N ALA A 52 17.30 -1.57 27.86
CA ALA A 52 16.62 -2.32 28.91
C ALA A 52 17.55 -3.30 29.65
N ALA A 53 18.51 -3.89 28.95
CA ALA A 53 19.52 -4.78 29.53
C ALA A 53 20.49 -4.01 30.42
N THR A 54 21.03 -2.89 29.93
CA THR A 54 22.10 -2.13 30.58
C THR A 54 21.64 -1.10 31.61
N SER A 55 20.36 -0.71 31.61
CA SER A 55 19.79 0.24 32.58
C SER A 55 19.38 -0.47 33.87
N GLU A 56 19.75 0.14 35.01
CA GLU A 56 19.26 -0.24 36.35
C GLU A 56 17.81 0.19 36.59
N MET A 57 17.33 1.16 35.82
CA MET A 57 15.99 1.72 35.92
C MET A 57 15.10 1.34 34.73
N MET A 58 13.78 1.42 34.94
CA MET A 58 12.78 1.14 33.90
C MET A 58 12.95 2.05 32.68
N VAL A 59 12.86 1.46 31.49
CA VAL A 59 12.77 2.15 30.19
C VAL A 59 11.41 1.88 29.57
N SER A 60 10.97 2.76 28.66
CA SER A 60 9.68 2.67 27.98
C SER A 60 9.90 2.67 26.48
N PRO A 61 9.36 1.67 25.74
CA PRO A 61 9.42 1.68 24.28
C PRO A 61 8.49 2.75 23.70
N SER A 62 8.66 3.06 22.41
CA SER A 62 7.61 3.72 21.60
C SER A 62 6.54 2.69 21.20
N GLU A 63 5.40 3.14 20.68
CA GLU A 63 4.32 2.22 20.25
C GLU A 63 4.76 1.25 19.14
N ILE A 64 5.59 1.72 18.20
CA ILE A 64 6.12 0.88 17.12
C ILE A 64 7.12 -0.13 17.68
N VAL A 65 8.03 0.29 18.56
CA VAL A 65 9.00 -0.62 19.21
C VAL A 65 8.27 -1.65 20.09
N ASP A 66 7.23 -1.22 20.80
CA ASP A 66 6.39 -2.09 21.62
C ASP A 66 5.62 -3.10 20.77
N THR A 67 5.19 -2.72 19.56
CA THR A 67 4.59 -3.66 18.59
C THR A 67 5.57 -4.77 18.20
N VAL A 68 6.84 -4.43 17.93
CA VAL A 68 7.89 -5.43 17.66
C VAL A 68 8.14 -6.32 18.88
N TRP A 69 8.18 -5.73 20.07
CA TRP A 69 8.40 -6.49 21.30
C TRP A 69 7.25 -7.47 21.59
N HIS A 70 6.00 -7.03 21.46
CA HIS A 70 4.82 -7.90 21.60
C HIS A 70 4.87 -9.07 20.62
N GLN A 71 5.25 -8.80 19.38
CA GLN A 71 5.44 -9.85 18.40
C GLN A 71 6.51 -10.85 18.86
N HIS A 72 7.63 -10.37 19.39
CA HIS A 72 8.74 -11.23 19.79
C HIS A 72 8.38 -12.12 20.99
N LEU A 73 7.56 -11.62 21.92
CA LEU A 73 7.03 -12.40 23.04
C LEU A 73 6.24 -13.63 22.59
N ILE A 74 5.58 -13.57 21.42
CA ILE A 74 4.86 -14.72 20.83
C ILE A 74 5.85 -15.79 20.34
N PHE A 75 7.03 -15.40 19.86
CA PHE A 75 8.11 -16.29 19.46
C PHE A 75 8.94 -16.68 20.70
N THR A 76 8.31 -17.39 21.64
CA THR A 76 8.81 -17.63 23.00
C THR A 76 10.23 -18.18 23.06
N GLN A 77 10.59 -19.14 22.19
CA GLN A 77 11.95 -19.69 22.15
C GLN A 77 12.99 -18.66 21.68
N SER A 78 12.69 -17.92 20.60
CA SER A 78 13.54 -16.82 20.12
C SER A 78 13.71 -15.77 21.21
N TYR A 79 12.61 -15.41 21.90
CA TYR A 79 12.65 -14.43 22.98
C TYR A 79 13.52 -14.87 24.15
N GLN A 80 13.42 -16.13 24.57
CA GLN A 80 14.27 -16.70 25.61
C GLN A 80 15.74 -16.70 25.20
N ASN A 81 16.04 -17.08 23.95
CA ASN A 81 17.40 -17.07 23.43
C ASN A 81 17.97 -15.64 23.42
N PHE A 82 17.18 -14.67 22.98
CA PHE A 82 17.58 -13.26 22.96
C PHE A 82 17.78 -12.69 24.37
N CYS A 83 16.88 -13.00 25.32
CA CYS A 83 17.04 -12.63 26.73
C CYS A 83 18.28 -13.28 27.39
N THR A 84 18.60 -14.52 27.00
CA THR A 84 19.82 -15.21 27.44
C THR A 84 21.07 -14.50 26.91
N LEU A 85 21.07 -14.15 25.62
CA LEU A 85 22.16 -13.39 24.98
C LEU A 85 22.38 -12.04 25.66
N ILE A 86 21.33 -11.27 25.92
CA ILE A 86 21.47 -9.96 26.59
C ILE A 86 21.78 -10.06 28.09
N GLY A 87 21.80 -11.28 28.66
CA GLY A 87 22.10 -11.54 30.07
C GLY A 87 21.02 -11.07 31.05
N LYS A 88 19.80 -10.76 30.58
CA LYS A 88 18.71 -10.24 31.43
C LYS A 88 17.35 -10.63 30.87
N GLN A 89 16.52 -11.24 31.70
CA GLN A 89 15.12 -11.47 31.37
C GLN A 89 14.34 -10.15 31.49
N ILE A 90 13.97 -9.56 30.36
CA ILE A 90 13.13 -8.36 30.34
C ILE A 90 11.68 -8.79 30.56
N GLN A 91 10.96 -8.13 31.47
CA GLN A 91 9.55 -8.41 31.71
C GLN A 91 8.70 -7.29 31.12
N HIS A 92 7.68 -7.66 30.36
CA HIS A 92 6.68 -6.71 29.87
C HIS A 92 5.70 -6.39 31.01
N ILE A 93 5.50 -5.10 31.27
CA ILE A 93 4.53 -4.62 32.26
C ILE A 93 3.46 -3.85 31.48
N PRO A 94 2.23 -4.39 31.35
CA PRO A 94 1.16 -3.70 30.67
C PRO A 94 0.88 -2.35 31.33
N SER A 95 0.68 -1.30 30.53
CA SER A 95 0.22 -0.02 31.06
C SER A 95 -1.21 -0.18 31.59
N THR A 96 -1.43 0.00 32.90
CA THR A 96 -2.80 0.07 33.42
C THR A 96 -3.34 1.50 33.32
N HIS A 97 -4.66 1.66 33.28
CA HIS A 97 -5.30 3.00 33.29
C HIS A 97 -5.19 3.72 34.65
N ASN A 98 -4.30 3.28 35.54
CA ASN A 98 -4.10 3.91 36.83
C ASN A 98 -3.29 5.20 36.67
N ARG A 99 -3.86 6.31 37.14
CA ARG A 99 -3.27 7.65 37.07
C ARG A 99 -1.90 7.74 37.78
N ALA A 100 -1.66 6.90 38.80
CA ALA A 100 -0.38 6.83 39.50
C ALA A 100 0.76 6.21 38.65
N GLU A 101 0.43 5.37 37.65
CA GLU A 101 1.43 4.78 36.77
C GLU A 101 1.79 5.70 35.60
N PHE A 102 0.92 6.66 35.28
CA PHE A 102 1.15 7.62 34.19
C PHE A 102 2.45 8.41 34.38
N ASP A 103 2.68 8.95 35.59
CA ASP A 103 3.90 9.69 35.90
C ASP A 103 5.14 8.80 35.80
N LYS A 104 5.03 7.53 36.23
CA LYS A 104 6.11 6.53 36.14
C LYS A 104 6.47 6.22 34.67
N PHE A 105 5.48 6.04 33.81
CA PHE A 105 5.70 5.79 32.38
C PHE A 105 6.24 7.03 31.67
N SER A 106 5.75 8.23 32.01
CA SER A 106 6.30 9.49 31.48
C SER A 106 7.78 9.66 31.81
N GLN A 107 8.15 9.45 33.09
CA GLN A 107 9.56 9.48 33.51
C GLN A 107 10.41 8.41 32.83
N ALA A 108 9.86 7.21 32.62
CA ALA A 108 10.57 6.15 31.89
C ALA A 108 10.77 6.50 30.42
N LYS A 109 9.80 7.17 29.77
CA LYS A 109 9.93 7.66 28.40
C LYS A 109 11.03 8.71 28.27
N GLU A 110 11.03 9.73 29.15
CA GLU A 110 12.08 10.76 29.18
C GLU A 110 13.47 10.15 29.42
N ARG A 111 13.56 9.19 30.37
CA ARG A 111 14.79 8.45 30.62
C ARG A 111 15.26 7.68 29.39
N THR A 112 14.35 7.00 28.71
CA THR A 112 14.67 6.23 27.51
C THR A 112 15.20 7.13 26.42
N GLN A 113 14.56 8.28 26.19
CA GLN A 113 15.03 9.27 25.22
C GLN A 113 16.45 9.75 25.55
N LYS A 114 16.73 10.07 26.82
CA LYS A 114 18.06 10.50 27.25
C LYS A 114 19.12 9.40 27.06
N LEU A 115 18.85 8.20 27.57
CA LEU A 115 19.77 7.06 27.43
C LEU A 115 20.02 6.70 25.97
N TYR A 116 18.97 6.73 25.15
CA TYR A 116 19.09 6.51 23.72
C TYR A 116 20.00 7.57 23.10
N PHE A 117 19.78 8.86 23.40
CA PHE A 117 20.60 9.95 22.87
C PHE A 117 22.08 9.80 23.23
N ASP A 118 22.36 9.48 24.48
CA ASP A 118 23.73 9.33 24.99
C ASP A 118 24.48 8.15 24.33
N ILE A 119 23.77 7.12 23.85
CA ILE A 119 24.36 5.88 23.33
C ILE A 119 24.32 5.80 21.81
N PHE A 120 23.19 6.14 21.19
CA PHE A 120 22.90 5.93 19.77
C PHE A 120 22.64 7.24 19.00
N GLY A 121 22.57 8.39 19.68
CA GLY A 121 22.27 9.69 19.08
C GLY A 121 20.77 9.93 18.88
N GLU A 122 20.37 10.68 17.85
CA GLU A 122 18.97 11.05 17.69
C GLU A 122 18.05 9.86 17.38
N GLN A 123 16.89 9.83 18.03
CA GLN A 123 15.85 8.85 17.77
C GLN A 123 15.18 9.14 16.42
N PRO A 124 15.03 8.14 15.53
CA PRO A 124 14.27 8.33 14.30
C PRO A 124 12.80 8.59 14.64
N LYS A 125 12.30 9.79 14.32
CA LYS A 125 10.91 10.20 14.54
C LYS A 125 9.89 9.22 13.96
N SER A 126 10.23 8.62 12.82
CA SER A 126 9.39 7.62 12.14
C SER A 126 9.03 6.41 13.00
N ILE A 127 9.86 6.09 14.01
CA ILE A 127 9.69 4.95 14.93
C ILE A 127 9.35 5.39 16.36
N TRP A 128 9.93 6.50 16.83
CA TRP A 128 9.83 6.89 18.25
C TRP A 128 8.72 7.89 18.56
N ASP A 129 8.33 8.73 17.58
CA ASP A 129 7.34 9.79 17.79
C ASP A 129 5.93 9.43 17.26
N TYR A 130 5.87 8.58 16.23
CA TYR A 130 4.62 8.19 15.58
C TYR A 130 3.98 6.94 16.17
N HIS A 131 2.66 6.81 15.99
CA HIS A 131 1.89 5.64 16.41
C HIS A 131 1.96 4.52 15.35
N GLY A 132 2.11 4.87 14.07
CA GLY A 132 2.36 3.91 13.01
C GLY A 132 3.03 4.49 11.77
N MET A 133 3.43 3.60 10.85
CA MET A 133 4.18 3.93 9.63
C MET A 133 3.56 5.08 8.80
N PHE A 134 2.23 5.09 8.65
CA PHE A 134 1.51 6.05 7.81
C PHE A 134 1.45 7.47 8.39
N ASP A 135 1.71 7.65 9.69
CA ASP A 135 1.63 8.98 10.32
C ASP A 135 2.70 9.94 9.78
N SER A 136 3.84 9.39 9.32
CA SER A 136 4.90 10.13 8.62
C SER A 136 4.43 10.87 7.36
N LEU A 137 3.24 10.56 6.84
CA LEU A 137 2.64 11.23 5.69
C LEU A 137 1.95 12.56 6.05
N ASN A 138 1.73 12.84 7.34
CA ASN A 138 1.06 14.06 7.82
C ASN A 138 -0.29 14.32 7.11
N LEU A 139 -1.15 13.29 7.10
CA LEU A 139 -2.45 13.31 6.43
C LEU A 139 -3.60 13.19 7.42
N ASP A 140 -4.29 14.30 7.65
CA ASP A 140 -5.52 14.29 8.44
C ASP A 140 -6.61 13.44 7.78
N LYS A 141 -7.39 12.72 8.59
CA LYS A 141 -8.55 11.97 8.12
C LYS A 141 -9.64 12.91 7.61
N ALA A 142 -10.27 12.57 6.49
CA ALA A 142 -11.40 13.30 5.94
C ALA A 142 -12.64 13.17 6.86
N ARG A 143 -13.43 14.25 6.95
CA ARG A 143 -14.69 14.25 7.73
C ARG A 143 -15.73 13.29 7.15
N PHE A 144 -15.83 13.23 5.82
CA PHE A 144 -16.78 12.37 5.12
C PHE A 144 -16.02 11.31 4.31
N LYS A 145 -16.56 10.09 4.26
CA LYS A 145 -16.08 9.04 3.36
C LYS A 145 -16.51 9.39 1.93
N ILE A 146 -15.68 9.04 0.95
CA ILE A 146 -16.00 9.26 -0.47
C ILE A 146 -17.36 8.68 -0.86
N ARG A 147 -17.68 7.46 -0.41
CA ARG A 147 -18.97 6.82 -0.71
C ARG A 147 -20.16 7.64 -0.20
N THR A 148 -20.07 8.15 1.02
CA THR A 148 -21.11 9.01 1.62
C THR A 148 -21.27 10.30 0.81
N PHE A 149 -20.15 10.93 0.44
CA PHE A 149 -20.17 12.13 -0.39
C PHE A 149 -20.79 11.87 -1.77
N LEU A 150 -20.47 10.75 -2.42
CA LEU A 150 -21.06 10.37 -3.72
C LEU A 150 -22.58 10.25 -3.64
N VAL A 151 -23.13 9.62 -2.59
CA VAL A 151 -24.58 9.49 -2.41
C VAL A 151 -25.23 10.87 -2.28
N PHE A 152 -24.72 11.73 -1.38
CA PHE A 152 -25.24 13.09 -1.23
C PHE A 152 -25.08 13.93 -2.50
N GLY A 153 -23.96 13.75 -3.21
CA GLY A 153 -23.69 14.41 -4.47
C GLY A 153 -24.67 14.02 -5.58
N ILE A 154 -25.02 12.73 -5.68
CA ILE A 154 -26.02 12.24 -6.65
C ILE A 154 -27.42 12.76 -6.28
N LEU A 155 -27.80 12.74 -5.00
CA LEU A 155 -29.09 13.30 -4.56
C LEU A 155 -29.18 14.79 -4.85
N SER A 156 -28.10 15.54 -4.58
CA SER A 156 -28.02 16.97 -4.89
C SER A 156 -28.08 17.21 -6.40
N PHE A 157 -27.41 16.38 -7.21
CA PHE A 157 -27.49 16.42 -8.66
C PHE A 157 -28.95 16.29 -9.12
N ILE A 158 -29.67 15.24 -8.68
CA ILE A 158 -31.08 15.01 -9.04
C ILE A 158 -31.95 16.22 -8.65
N ALA A 159 -31.79 16.76 -7.43
CA ALA A 159 -32.55 17.91 -6.97
C ALA A 159 -32.26 19.19 -7.79
N LEU A 160 -31.02 19.37 -8.25
CA LEU A 160 -30.60 20.54 -9.02
C LEU A 160 -30.96 20.48 -10.51
N VAL A 161 -31.35 19.31 -11.05
CA VAL A 161 -31.76 19.18 -12.46
C VAL A 161 -32.91 20.16 -12.79
N VAL A 162 -33.91 20.25 -11.93
CA VAL A 162 -35.11 21.07 -12.15
C VAL A 162 -34.79 22.57 -12.20
N PRO A 163 -34.14 23.19 -11.19
CA PRO A 163 -33.83 24.62 -11.25
C PRO A 163 -32.87 24.96 -12.39
N PHE A 164 -31.87 24.12 -12.66
CA PHE A 164 -30.95 24.35 -13.78
C PHE A 164 -31.63 24.18 -15.15
N TYR A 165 -32.63 23.31 -15.27
CA TYR A 165 -33.41 23.20 -16.49
C TYR A 165 -34.07 24.53 -16.84
N PHE A 166 -34.75 25.18 -15.88
CA PHE A 166 -35.37 26.48 -16.11
C PHE A 166 -34.34 27.57 -16.42
N LEU A 167 -33.17 27.54 -15.78
CA LEU A 167 -32.09 28.49 -16.01
C LEU A 167 -31.49 28.39 -17.41
N LEU A 168 -31.24 27.17 -17.90
CA LEU A 168 -30.54 26.92 -19.18
C LEU A 168 -31.48 26.81 -20.39
N LYS A 169 -32.78 26.60 -20.16
CA LYS A 169 -33.80 26.55 -21.21
C LYS A 169 -33.72 27.71 -22.22
N PRO A 170 -33.64 29.01 -21.83
CA PRO A 170 -33.61 30.10 -22.81
C PRO A 170 -32.42 29.99 -23.77
N VAL A 171 -31.22 29.71 -23.24
CA VAL A 171 -29.99 29.57 -24.04
C VAL A 171 -30.07 28.35 -24.96
N TYR A 172 -30.59 27.22 -24.47
CA TYR A 172 -30.68 26.01 -25.29
C TYR A 172 -31.68 26.11 -26.43
N ILE A 173 -32.67 26.98 -26.37
CA ILE A 173 -33.62 27.13 -27.49
C ILE A 173 -32.93 27.77 -28.71
N GLU A 174 -31.93 28.61 -28.50
CA GLU A 174 -31.21 29.34 -29.54
C GLU A 174 -30.12 28.50 -30.25
N ILE A 175 -29.55 27.52 -29.54
CA ILE A 175 -28.46 26.69 -30.08
C ILE A 175 -29.04 25.53 -30.92
N ASN A 176 -28.77 25.53 -32.22
CA ASN A 176 -29.13 24.44 -33.13
C ASN A 176 -28.15 23.25 -33.08
N ASN A 177 -28.65 22.05 -33.39
CA ASN A 177 -27.81 20.87 -33.67
C ASN A 177 -27.25 21.04 -35.10
N PRO A 178 -25.95 20.79 -35.43
CA PRO A 178 -24.91 20.00 -34.73
C PRO A 178 -24.01 20.77 -33.75
N TYR A 179 -24.09 22.10 -33.69
CA TYR A 179 -23.13 22.93 -32.97
C TYR A 179 -23.05 22.61 -31.47
N PHE A 180 -24.18 22.29 -30.84
CA PHE A 180 -24.20 21.86 -29.44
C PHE A 180 -23.37 20.58 -29.22
N VAL A 181 -23.52 19.58 -30.07
CA VAL A 181 -22.84 18.28 -29.92
C VAL A 181 -21.34 18.46 -30.03
N VAL A 182 -20.87 19.19 -31.05
CA VAL A 182 -19.44 19.47 -31.24
C VAL A 182 -18.90 20.27 -30.06
N GLY A 183 -19.57 21.35 -29.65
CA GLY A 183 -19.16 22.15 -28.50
C GLY A 183 -19.12 21.35 -27.20
N PHE A 184 -20.09 20.45 -26.97
CA PHE A 184 -20.15 19.61 -25.78
C PHE A 184 -19.02 18.58 -25.72
N ILE A 185 -18.67 17.97 -26.87
CA ILE A 185 -17.53 17.05 -26.96
C ILE A 185 -16.22 17.81 -26.70
N SER A 186 -16.01 18.96 -27.34
CA SER A 186 -14.82 19.80 -27.14
C SER A 186 -14.69 20.25 -25.67
N LEU A 187 -15.79 20.69 -25.06
CA LEU A 187 -15.83 21.07 -23.65
C LEU A 187 -15.50 19.88 -22.74
N SER A 188 -16.03 18.69 -23.05
CA SER A 188 -15.76 17.47 -22.28
C SER A 188 -14.27 17.12 -22.33
N ILE A 189 -13.67 17.10 -23.52
CA ILE A 189 -12.23 16.81 -23.70
C ILE A 189 -11.39 17.83 -22.92
N LEU A 190 -11.70 19.13 -23.04
CA LEU A 190 -10.98 20.19 -22.34
C LEU A 190 -11.14 20.08 -20.82
N THR A 191 -12.32 19.70 -20.34
CA THR A 191 -12.59 19.48 -18.91
C THR A 191 -11.76 18.31 -18.39
N PHE A 192 -11.74 17.16 -19.07
CA PHE A 192 -10.93 16.02 -18.66
C PHE A 192 -9.42 16.35 -18.68
N ALA A 193 -8.94 17.04 -19.71
CA ALA A 193 -7.53 17.46 -19.79
C ALA A 193 -7.16 18.44 -18.67
N GLY A 194 -8.01 19.43 -18.41
CA GLY A 194 -7.82 20.39 -17.33
C GLY A 194 -7.83 19.73 -15.94
N LEU A 195 -8.76 18.80 -15.70
CA LEU A 195 -8.80 18.02 -14.46
C LEU A 195 -7.59 17.10 -14.31
N GLU A 196 -7.11 16.48 -15.39
CA GLU A 196 -5.91 15.63 -15.33
C GLU A 196 -4.67 16.45 -14.95
N PHE A 197 -4.51 17.64 -15.55
CA PHE A 197 -3.42 18.56 -15.21
C PHE A 197 -3.52 19.03 -13.76
N TYR A 198 -4.71 19.46 -13.33
CA TYR A 198 -4.98 19.88 -11.95
C TYR A 198 -4.64 18.77 -10.94
N ASN A 199 -5.08 17.54 -11.22
CA ASN A 199 -4.86 16.39 -10.35
C ASN A 199 -3.37 16.07 -10.21
N ARG A 200 -2.62 16.07 -11.31
CA ARG A 200 -1.17 15.81 -11.28
C ARG A 200 -0.44 16.81 -10.39
N ILE A 201 -0.74 18.10 -10.52
CA ILE A 201 -0.13 19.16 -9.70
C ILE A 201 -0.49 18.97 -8.23
N LYS A 202 -1.78 18.79 -7.92
CA LYS A 202 -2.23 18.67 -6.54
C LYS A 202 -1.71 17.41 -5.86
N LEU A 203 -1.71 16.26 -6.54
CA LEU A 203 -1.15 15.02 -6.00
C LEU A 203 0.35 15.15 -5.75
N LYS A 204 1.12 15.77 -6.66
CA LYS A 204 2.54 16.10 -6.43
C LYS A 204 2.73 17.04 -5.24
N ASN A 205 1.79 17.95 -5.00
CA ASN A 205 1.87 18.83 -3.83
C ASN A 205 1.57 18.10 -2.51
N ILE A 206 0.84 16.98 -2.54
CA ILE A 206 0.62 16.15 -1.35
C ILE A 206 1.93 15.51 -0.89
N THR A 207 2.76 14.99 -1.82
CA THR A 207 4.01 14.32 -1.48
C THR A 207 5.03 15.24 -0.82
N LYS A 208 5.02 16.54 -1.15
CA LYS A 208 5.87 17.56 -0.51
C LYS A 208 5.58 17.77 0.99
N GLY A 209 4.42 17.35 1.46
CA GLY A 209 4.05 17.46 2.89
C GLY A 209 4.49 16.27 3.74
N PHE A 210 5.11 15.26 3.14
CA PHE A 210 5.60 14.08 3.87
C PHE A 210 6.86 14.42 4.66
N ASP A 211 7.04 13.76 5.80
CA ASP A 211 8.29 13.89 6.55
C ASP A 211 9.46 13.33 5.73
N LYS A 212 10.64 13.95 5.85
CA LYS A 212 11.86 13.56 5.12
C LYS A 212 12.29 12.12 5.44
N ASN A 213 11.98 11.65 6.65
CA ASN A 213 12.28 10.30 7.13
C ASN A 213 11.09 9.33 6.96
N SER A 214 10.11 9.68 6.12
CA SER A 214 8.97 8.80 5.83
C SER A 214 9.41 7.56 5.05
N PHE A 215 8.72 6.44 5.29
CA PHE A 215 8.92 5.17 4.59
C PHE A 215 8.82 5.30 3.06
N ILE A 216 8.08 6.31 2.56
CA ILE A 216 7.94 6.58 1.11
C ILE A 216 9.27 6.85 0.42
N TYR A 217 10.30 7.30 1.13
CA TYR A 217 11.62 7.53 0.55
C TYR A 217 12.55 6.31 0.64
N GLN A 218 12.10 5.24 1.29
CA GLN A 218 12.87 4.02 1.55
C GLN A 218 12.26 2.77 0.88
N LEU A 219 11.27 2.95 -0.01
CA LEU A 219 10.67 1.84 -0.76
C LEU A 219 11.68 1.14 -1.66
N GLU A 220 11.51 -0.18 -1.77
CA GLU A 220 12.28 -1.06 -2.64
C GLU A 220 11.79 -1.04 -4.10
N PRO A 221 12.61 -1.51 -5.06
CA PRO A 221 12.21 -1.61 -6.46
C PRO A 221 10.93 -2.44 -6.67
N TYR A 222 10.83 -3.61 -6.04
CA TYR A 222 9.68 -4.50 -6.19
C TYR A 222 8.39 -3.91 -5.61
N GLU A 223 8.49 -3.17 -4.51
CA GLU A 223 7.42 -2.39 -3.92
C GLU A 223 6.88 -1.34 -4.89
N LEU A 224 7.77 -0.64 -5.59
CA LEU A 224 7.40 0.36 -6.60
C LEU A 224 6.85 -0.27 -7.88
N VAL A 225 7.35 -1.43 -8.29
CA VAL A 225 6.79 -2.23 -9.39
C VAL A 225 5.34 -2.59 -9.07
N TYR A 226 5.06 -3.03 -7.85
CA TYR A 226 3.69 -3.31 -7.42
C TYR A 226 2.83 -2.06 -7.42
N LEU A 227 3.31 -0.95 -6.84
CA LEU A 227 2.56 0.31 -6.83
C LEU A 227 2.16 0.74 -8.24
N LYS A 228 3.08 0.66 -9.21
CA LYS A 228 2.88 1.01 -10.62
C LYS A 228 1.90 0.06 -11.34
N THR A 229 2.08 -1.25 -11.16
CA THR A 229 1.38 -2.27 -11.98
C THR A 229 0.13 -2.83 -11.34
N GLN A 230 0.04 -2.80 -10.00
CA GLN A 230 -1.03 -3.39 -9.19
C GLN A 230 -1.20 -4.89 -9.43
N ARG A 231 -0.13 -5.58 -9.84
CA ARG A 231 -0.13 -7.02 -10.07
C ARG A 231 1.08 -7.66 -9.39
N LEU A 232 0.83 -8.71 -8.59
CA LEU A 232 1.85 -9.47 -7.88
C LEU A 232 2.75 -10.29 -8.81
N ASP A 233 2.21 -10.70 -9.96
CA ASP A 233 2.94 -11.48 -10.96
C ASP A 233 4.22 -10.79 -11.42
N ASN A 234 4.23 -9.46 -11.55
CA ASN A 234 5.43 -8.72 -11.95
C ASN A 234 6.54 -8.77 -10.90
N ILE A 235 6.19 -8.82 -9.61
CA ILE A 235 7.19 -9.00 -8.55
C ILE A 235 7.81 -10.39 -8.67
N ILE A 236 6.97 -11.42 -8.77
CA ILE A 236 7.40 -12.82 -8.86
C ILE A 236 8.21 -13.04 -10.15
N ASN A 237 7.78 -12.48 -11.28
CA ASN A 237 8.51 -12.48 -12.54
C ASN A 237 9.91 -11.87 -12.34
N GLY A 238 10.02 -10.73 -11.65
CA GLY A 238 11.30 -10.11 -11.34
C GLY A 238 12.19 -11.03 -10.51
N THR A 239 11.71 -11.54 -9.38
CA THR A 239 12.48 -12.44 -8.51
C THR A 239 12.92 -13.73 -9.23
N VAL A 240 12.05 -14.32 -10.05
CA VAL A 240 12.39 -15.52 -10.84
C VAL A 240 13.41 -15.19 -11.93
N ASN A 241 13.31 -14.02 -12.57
CA ASN A 241 14.28 -13.55 -13.55
C ASN A 241 15.68 -13.38 -12.94
N GLU A 242 15.76 -12.86 -11.72
CA GLU A 242 17.02 -12.75 -10.97
C GLU A 242 17.70 -14.11 -10.77
N LEU A 243 16.91 -15.12 -10.41
CA LEU A 243 17.39 -16.49 -10.23
C LEU A 243 17.80 -17.14 -11.56
N ILE A 244 17.14 -16.79 -12.66
CA ILE A 244 17.51 -17.23 -14.01
C ILE A 244 18.84 -16.58 -14.43
N ASP A 245 18.99 -15.27 -14.24
CA ASP A 245 20.20 -14.53 -14.60
C ASP A 245 21.43 -15.04 -13.83
N ARG A 246 21.25 -15.37 -12.55
CA ARG A 246 22.28 -16.00 -11.71
C ARG A 246 22.51 -17.49 -11.99
N ASN A 247 21.86 -18.06 -13.01
CA ASN A 247 21.94 -19.48 -13.39
C ASN A 247 21.58 -20.46 -12.25
N ILE A 248 20.70 -20.05 -11.32
CA ILE A 248 20.16 -20.92 -10.26
C ILE A 248 18.97 -21.71 -10.82
N ILE A 249 18.14 -21.04 -11.61
CA ILE A 249 16.97 -21.61 -12.26
C ILE A 249 17.21 -21.69 -13.77
N PHE A 250 16.83 -22.81 -14.39
CA PHE A 250 16.89 -23.02 -15.83
C PHE A 250 15.51 -23.22 -16.45
N ILE A 251 15.33 -22.63 -17.63
CA ILE A 251 14.14 -22.85 -18.45
C ILE A 251 14.47 -23.90 -19.51
N ASN A 252 13.84 -25.06 -19.39
CA ASN A 252 13.97 -26.13 -20.35
C ASN A 252 13.29 -25.76 -21.70
N PRO A 253 13.68 -26.40 -22.82
CA PRO A 253 13.07 -26.16 -24.13
C PRO A 253 11.55 -26.41 -24.17
N ASP A 254 11.03 -27.26 -23.28
CA ASP A 254 9.60 -27.55 -23.11
C ASP A 254 8.86 -26.48 -22.26
N LYS A 255 9.52 -25.37 -21.93
CA LYS A 255 9.01 -24.28 -21.07
C LYS A 255 8.74 -24.71 -19.62
N THR A 256 9.32 -25.83 -19.17
CA THR A 256 9.38 -26.17 -17.75
C THR A 256 10.56 -25.49 -17.08
N ILE A 257 10.44 -25.28 -15.78
CA ILE A 257 11.45 -24.65 -14.94
C ILE A 257 12.04 -25.73 -14.04
N ASP A 258 13.37 -25.71 -13.92
CA ASP A 258 14.12 -26.66 -13.10
C ASP A 258 15.23 -25.95 -12.33
N LEU A 259 15.66 -26.56 -11.22
CA LEU A 259 16.68 -25.99 -10.33
C LEU A 259 18.05 -26.62 -10.64
N LEU A 260 19.03 -25.79 -11.03
CA LEU A 260 20.35 -26.28 -11.44
C LEU A 260 21.31 -26.54 -10.27
N LYS A 261 21.25 -25.72 -9.20
CA LYS A 261 22.05 -25.85 -7.95
C LYS A 261 21.58 -24.85 -6.89
N SER A 262 21.36 -25.33 -5.66
CA SER A 262 21.19 -24.46 -4.48
C SER A 262 22.57 -23.92 -4.05
N LYS A 263 22.81 -22.63 -4.29
CA LYS A 263 23.92 -21.87 -3.68
C LYS A 263 23.38 -20.56 -3.12
N LYS A 264 24.03 -20.14 -2.04
CA LYS A 264 23.87 -18.92 -1.24
C LYS A 264 22.80 -17.96 -1.77
N VAL A 265 21.69 -17.91 -1.05
CA VAL A 265 20.57 -17.03 -1.34
C VAL A 265 20.81 -15.66 -0.71
N ASN A 266 20.49 -14.59 -1.42
CA ASN A 266 20.75 -13.23 -0.95
C ASN A 266 19.51 -12.55 -0.35
N SER A 267 18.30 -13.05 -0.64
CA SER A 267 17.04 -12.47 -0.17
C SER A 267 16.05 -13.55 0.30
N GLN A 268 15.24 -13.24 1.30
CA GLN A 268 14.15 -14.12 1.76
C GLN A 268 13.15 -14.44 0.64
N LYS A 269 12.91 -13.51 -0.29
CA LYS A 269 12.03 -13.72 -1.47
C LYS A 269 12.60 -14.78 -2.41
N GLU A 270 13.89 -14.71 -2.70
CA GLU A 270 14.60 -15.71 -3.50
C GLU A 270 14.55 -17.09 -2.85
N LEU A 271 14.74 -17.15 -1.52
CA LEU A 271 14.72 -18.40 -0.75
C LEU A 271 13.36 -19.07 -0.88
N GLN A 272 12.28 -18.30 -0.77
CA GLN A 272 10.93 -18.84 -0.90
C GLN A 272 10.66 -19.39 -2.30
N VAL A 273 11.18 -18.77 -3.37
CA VAL A 273 11.07 -19.30 -4.73
C VAL A 273 11.78 -20.63 -4.84
N ILE A 274 13.00 -20.74 -4.29
CA ILE A 274 13.78 -21.97 -4.31
C ILE A 274 13.08 -23.10 -3.56
N ILE A 275 12.63 -22.85 -2.32
CA ILE A 275 11.91 -23.84 -1.51
C ILE A 275 10.66 -24.34 -2.24
N THR A 276 9.88 -23.41 -2.80
CA THR A 276 8.64 -23.78 -3.53
C THR A 276 8.96 -24.59 -4.79
N LEU A 277 10.08 -24.30 -5.46
CA LEU A 277 10.52 -25.06 -6.63
C LEU A 277 11.09 -26.44 -6.26
N GLU A 278 11.77 -26.56 -5.12
CA GLU A 278 12.23 -27.85 -4.57
C GLU A 278 11.04 -28.77 -4.22
N GLU A 279 9.97 -28.21 -3.64
CA GLU A 279 8.72 -28.94 -3.35
C GLU A 279 7.99 -29.40 -4.62
N LEU A 280 7.97 -28.55 -5.65
CA LEU A 280 7.27 -28.81 -6.91
C LEU A 280 8.05 -29.72 -7.87
N GLY A 281 9.38 -29.66 -7.82
CA GLY A 281 10.25 -30.21 -8.84
C GLY A 281 10.07 -29.52 -10.21
N ARG A 282 10.41 -30.25 -11.28
CA ARG A 282 10.29 -29.75 -12.66
C ARG A 282 8.84 -29.47 -13.02
N THR A 283 8.50 -28.19 -13.16
CA THR A 283 7.11 -27.75 -13.35
C THR A 283 6.98 -26.61 -14.36
N HIS A 284 5.77 -26.36 -14.84
CA HIS A 284 5.49 -25.18 -15.66
C HIS A 284 5.43 -23.92 -14.81
N TYR A 285 5.87 -22.80 -15.40
CA TYR A 285 5.87 -21.50 -14.72
C TYR A 285 4.51 -21.09 -14.15
N THR A 286 3.42 -21.42 -14.84
CA THR A 286 2.05 -21.14 -14.38
C THR A 286 1.73 -21.77 -13.03
N ALA A 287 2.23 -22.98 -12.76
CA ALA A 287 2.01 -23.68 -11.50
C ALA A 287 2.83 -23.04 -10.37
N LEU A 288 4.10 -22.75 -10.63
CA LEU A 288 4.98 -22.03 -9.70
C LEU A 288 4.40 -20.67 -9.32
N LEU A 289 3.99 -19.88 -10.33
CA LEU A 289 3.40 -18.55 -10.12
C LEU A 289 2.16 -18.62 -9.22
N ARG A 290 1.25 -19.58 -9.47
CA ARG A 290 0.03 -19.74 -8.64
C ARG A 290 0.34 -20.06 -7.19
N GLN A 291 1.35 -20.88 -6.92
CA GLN A 291 1.75 -21.20 -5.54
C GLN A 291 2.39 -19.99 -4.87
N LEU A 292 3.32 -19.31 -5.55
CA LEU A 292 4.02 -18.14 -5.02
C LEU A 292 3.08 -16.96 -4.73
N MET A 293 2.03 -16.77 -5.54
CA MET A 293 1.03 -15.72 -5.31
C MET A 293 0.28 -15.86 -3.97
N ASN A 294 0.20 -17.09 -3.42
CA ASN A 294 -0.45 -17.35 -2.14
C ASN A 294 0.51 -17.25 -0.95
N LYS A 295 1.82 -17.14 -1.20
CA LYS A 295 2.84 -17.08 -0.13
C LYS A 295 2.82 -15.71 0.55
N PRO A 296 2.92 -15.65 1.90
CA PRO A 296 2.77 -14.42 2.66
C PRO A 296 3.82 -13.37 2.29
N ILE A 297 5.06 -13.78 2.00
CA ILE A 297 6.17 -12.89 1.65
C ILE A 297 5.89 -12.00 0.42
N PHE A 298 5.27 -12.56 -0.62
CA PHE A 298 4.86 -11.78 -1.80
C PHE A 298 3.57 -11.01 -1.55
N SER A 299 2.63 -11.61 -0.80
CA SER A 299 1.36 -10.95 -0.47
C SER A 299 1.55 -9.70 0.41
N ASN A 300 2.62 -9.63 1.21
CA ASN A 300 2.89 -8.51 2.10
C ASN A 300 3.01 -7.19 1.34
N THR A 301 3.73 -7.20 0.21
CA THR A 301 3.85 -6.03 -0.67
C THR A 301 2.49 -5.53 -1.16
N ALA A 302 1.60 -6.45 -1.53
CA ALA A 302 0.25 -6.09 -1.93
C ALA A 302 -0.57 -5.52 -0.76
N LYS A 303 -0.49 -6.14 0.41
CA LYS A 303 -1.25 -5.74 1.61
C LYS A 303 -0.90 -4.33 2.06
N TRP A 304 0.38 -4.01 2.20
CA TRP A 304 0.75 -2.66 2.64
C TRP A 304 0.42 -1.62 1.57
N ALA A 305 0.61 -1.92 0.28
CA ALA A 305 0.30 -1.00 -0.80
C ALA A 305 -1.21 -0.70 -0.92
N ASP A 306 -2.05 -1.71 -0.71
CA ASP A 306 -3.51 -1.56 -0.64
C ASP A 306 -3.93 -0.76 0.61
N ALA A 307 -3.28 -1.02 1.75
CA ALA A 307 -3.51 -0.27 2.99
C ALA A 307 -3.11 1.20 2.82
N PHE A 308 -1.98 1.46 2.18
CA PHE A 308 -1.50 2.78 1.82
C PHE A 308 -2.49 3.50 0.90
N GLN A 309 -2.96 2.84 -0.16
CA GLN A 309 -3.96 3.42 -1.06
C GLN A 309 -5.23 3.80 -0.29
N LYS A 310 -5.72 2.91 0.58
CA LYS A 310 -6.89 3.19 1.44
C LYS A 310 -6.62 4.35 2.40
N TYR A 311 -5.42 4.47 2.95
CA TYR A 311 -5.03 5.57 3.84
C TYR A 311 -5.07 6.91 3.10
N ILE A 312 -4.46 6.99 1.90
CA ILE A 312 -4.50 8.18 1.05
C ILE A 312 -5.93 8.57 0.70
N ILE A 313 -6.76 7.61 0.28
CA ILE A 313 -8.17 7.84 -0.10
C ILE A 313 -8.99 8.40 1.07
N LYS A 314 -8.67 8.00 2.31
CA LYS A 314 -9.33 8.49 3.53
C LYS A 314 -8.80 9.85 3.98
N SER A 315 -7.74 10.39 3.38
CA SER A 315 -7.17 11.67 3.77
C SER A 315 -8.04 12.86 3.33
N LYS A 316 -8.02 13.93 4.12
CA LYS A 316 -8.69 15.20 3.82
C LYS A 316 -8.16 15.83 2.54
N LYS A 317 -6.83 15.79 2.32
CA LYS A 317 -6.17 16.34 1.13
C LYS A 317 -6.67 15.64 -0.15
N PHE A 318 -6.71 14.31 -0.16
CA PHE A 318 -7.24 13.55 -1.30
C PHE A 318 -8.76 13.70 -1.44
N GLY A 319 -9.50 13.66 -0.33
CA GLY A 319 -10.95 13.86 -0.33
C GLY A 319 -11.36 15.16 -1.01
N ASN A 320 -10.73 16.29 -0.65
CA ASN A 320 -10.99 17.57 -1.29
C ASN A 320 -10.71 17.56 -2.80
N LEU A 321 -9.63 16.92 -3.23
CA LEU A 321 -9.31 16.75 -4.64
C LEU A 321 -10.39 15.92 -5.36
N PHE A 322 -10.84 14.82 -4.76
CA PHE A 322 -11.90 13.98 -5.30
C PHE A 322 -13.23 14.76 -5.41
N TYR A 323 -13.60 15.54 -4.39
CA TYR A 323 -14.83 16.33 -4.37
C TYR A 323 -14.86 17.37 -5.49
N ILE A 324 -13.74 18.07 -5.73
CA ILE A 324 -13.64 19.04 -6.82
C ILE A 324 -13.83 18.38 -8.18
N ASN A 325 -13.18 17.23 -8.43
CA ASN A 325 -13.35 16.47 -9.66
C ASN A 325 -14.80 16.02 -9.84
N PHE A 326 -15.39 15.46 -8.78
CA PHE A 326 -16.77 14.99 -8.82
C PHE A 326 -17.75 16.12 -9.14
N VAL A 327 -17.62 17.28 -8.50
CA VAL A 327 -18.49 18.44 -8.73
C VAL A 327 -18.36 18.96 -10.17
N ILE A 328 -17.13 19.14 -10.67
CA ILE A 328 -16.90 19.62 -12.05
C ILE A 328 -17.48 18.64 -13.08
N LEU A 329 -17.24 17.34 -12.91
CA LEU A 329 -17.79 16.32 -13.79
C LEU A 329 -19.32 16.20 -13.68
N SER A 330 -19.88 16.42 -12.49
CA SER A 330 -21.33 16.47 -12.28
C SER A 330 -21.95 17.66 -13.00
N ILE A 331 -21.31 18.84 -12.98
CA ILE A 331 -21.75 20.02 -13.74
C ILE A 331 -21.69 19.73 -15.25
N LEU A 332 -20.61 19.13 -15.74
CA LEU A 332 -20.49 18.74 -17.15
C LEU A 332 -21.61 17.77 -17.57
N LEU A 333 -21.88 16.76 -16.74
CA LEU A 333 -22.97 15.82 -16.96
C LEU A 333 -24.34 16.52 -16.94
N MET A 334 -24.53 17.50 -16.03
CA MET A 334 -25.76 18.27 -15.91
C MET A 334 -26.12 18.98 -17.23
N LEU A 335 -25.14 19.60 -17.89
CA LEU A 335 -25.33 20.27 -19.19
C LEU A 335 -25.87 19.31 -20.25
N GLY A 336 -25.32 18.09 -20.31
CA GLY A 336 -25.79 17.04 -21.23
C GLY A 336 -27.20 16.55 -20.90
N SER A 337 -27.47 16.28 -19.61
CA SER A 337 -28.77 15.79 -19.14
C SER A 337 -29.90 16.79 -19.37
N ILE A 338 -29.66 18.09 -19.12
CA ILE A 338 -30.68 19.13 -19.32
C ILE A 338 -31.02 19.29 -20.81
N ARG A 339 -30.01 19.21 -21.68
CA ARG A 339 -30.24 19.25 -23.13
C ARG A 339 -31.10 18.06 -23.58
N LEU A 340 -30.83 16.88 -23.06
CA LEU A 340 -31.60 15.67 -23.33
C LEU A 340 -33.07 15.83 -22.91
N ILE A 341 -33.32 16.33 -21.69
CA ILE A 341 -34.68 16.62 -21.19
C ILE A 341 -35.39 17.64 -22.07
N THR A 342 -34.69 18.72 -22.46
CA THR A 342 -35.26 19.77 -23.34
C THR A 342 -35.64 19.21 -24.71
N GLY A 343 -34.87 18.28 -25.25
CA GLY A 343 -35.17 17.64 -26.54
C GLY A 343 -36.38 16.70 -26.46
N ILE A 344 -36.49 15.91 -25.39
CA ILE A 344 -37.65 15.02 -25.15
C ILE A 344 -38.93 15.84 -25.00
N LEU A 345 -38.92 16.89 -24.18
CA LEU A 345 -40.09 17.75 -23.95
C LEU A 345 -40.54 18.54 -25.19
N ARG A 346 -39.67 18.67 -26.20
CA ARG A 346 -39.96 19.36 -27.46
C ARG A 346 -40.18 18.39 -28.63
N GLU A 347 -40.30 17.09 -28.36
CA GLU A 347 -40.48 16.02 -29.35
C GLU A 347 -39.43 16.05 -30.48
N LYS A 348 -38.20 16.49 -30.18
CA LYS A 348 -37.08 16.50 -31.14
C LYS A 348 -36.30 15.18 -31.09
N PRO A 349 -35.62 14.78 -32.18
CA PRO A 349 -34.76 13.61 -32.17
C PRO A 349 -33.57 13.82 -31.20
N VAL A 350 -33.50 13.01 -30.14
CA VAL A 350 -32.49 13.12 -29.05
C VAL A 350 -31.44 12.01 -29.04
N PHE A 351 -31.51 11.06 -29.97
CA PHE A 351 -30.68 9.84 -29.95
C PHE A 351 -29.17 10.11 -29.84
N GLN A 352 -28.64 11.06 -30.62
CA GLN A 352 -27.22 11.43 -30.59
C GLN A 352 -26.78 11.94 -29.21
N ILE A 353 -27.63 12.76 -28.57
CA ILE A 353 -27.34 13.35 -27.26
C ILE A 353 -27.41 12.26 -26.18
N LEU A 354 -28.40 11.37 -26.25
CA LEU A 354 -28.50 10.22 -25.36
C LEU A 354 -27.23 9.37 -25.41
N MET A 355 -26.78 8.97 -26.60
CA MET A 355 -25.56 8.17 -26.75
C MET A 355 -24.33 8.86 -26.13
N ILE A 356 -24.13 10.15 -26.41
CA ILE A 356 -23.00 10.91 -25.87
C ILE A 356 -23.08 11.03 -24.34
N THR A 357 -24.27 11.27 -23.78
CA THR A 357 -24.44 11.33 -22.32
C THR A 357 -24.16 10.00 -21.63
N VAL A 358 -24.57 8.87 -22.22
CA VAL A 358 -24.26 7.53 -21.68
C VAL A 358 -22.75 7.26 -21.73
N ILE A 359 -22.10 7.56 -22.85
CA ILE A 359 -20.63 7.44 -22.98
C ILE A 359 -19.94 8.32 -21.92
N LEU A 360 -20.40 9.56 -21.73
CA LEU A 360 -19.85 10.46 -20.74
C LEU A 360 -19.98 9.90 -19.32
N ILE A 361 -21.11 9.28 -18.95
CA ILE A 361 -21.28 8.64 -17.64
C ILE A 361 -20.25 7.52 -17.44
N VAL A 362 -20.07 6.65 -18.43
CA VAL A 362 -19.07 5.57 -18.38
C VAL A 362 -17.66 6.14 -18.22
N LEU A 363 -17.33 7.18 -18.98
CA LEU A 363 -16.03 7.87 -18.89
C LEU A 363 -15.83 8.52 -17.51
N ILE A 364 -16.84 9.15 -16.93
CA ILE A 364 -16.78 9.74 -15.58
C ILE A 364 -16.52 8.66 -14.53
N ILE A 365 -17.25 7.55 -14.57
CA ILE A 365 -17.07 6.44 -13.63
C ILE A 365 -15.65 5.86 -13.74
N TYR A 366 -15.20 5.60 -14.97
CA TYR A 366 -13.84 5.13 -15.23
C TYR A 366 -12.79 6.12 -14.72
N TYR A 367 -12.96 7.41 -15.02
CA TYR A 367 -12.03 8.47 -14.61
C TYR A 367 -11.95 8.60 -13.09
N LEU A 368 -13.08 8.60 -12.38
CA LEU A 368 -13.11 8.68 -10.93
C LEU A 368 -12.50 7.43 -10.28
N ASN A 369 -12.73 6.24 -10.83
CA ASN A 369 -12.07 5.01 -10.37
C ASN A 369 -10.55 5.10 -10.59
N LYS A 370 -10.11 5.51 -11.78
CA LYS A 370 -8.70 5.74 -12.11
C LYS A 370 -8.05 6.74 -11.15
N LEU A 371 -8.76 7.81 -10.78
CA LEU A 371 -8.27 8.83 -9.85
C LEU A 371 -7.91 8.25 -8.48
N THR A 372 -8.69 7.27 -7.98
CA THR A 372 -8.39 6.60 -6.69
C THR A 372 -7.10 5.79 -6.72
N LYS A 373 -6.65 5.36 -7.89
CA LYS A 373 -5.41 4.58 -8.08
C LYS A 373 -4.21 5.45 -8.47
N LEU A 374 -4.45 6.64 -9.02
CA LEU A 374 -3.44 7.51 -9.64
C LEU A 374 -2.29 7.87 -8.70
N PHE A 375 -2.56 8.03 -7.40
CA PHE A 375 -1.53 8.35 -6.42
C PHE A 375 -0.48 7.24 -6.31
N SER A 376 -0.92 6.00 -6.14
CA SER A 376 -0.04 4.83 -6.05
C SER A 376 0.58 4.48 -7.40
N THR A 377 -0.20 4.48 -8.48
CA THR A 377 0.26 3.99 -9.79
C THR A 377 1.14 4.97 -10.55
N LYS A 378 1.06 6.25 -10.23
CA LYS A 378 1.77 7.29 -10.98
C LYS A 378 2.49 8.30 -10.09
N THR A 379 1.84 8.87 -9.08
CA THR A 379 2.46 9.93 -8.28
C THR A 379 3.71 9.47 -7.54
N ILE A 380 3.64 8.32 -6.84
CA ILE A 380 4.82 7.77 -6.12
C ILE A 380 5.90 7.27 -7.11
N PRO A 381 5.60 6.49 -8.16
CA PRO A 381 6.60 6.14 -9.17
C PRO A 381 7.26 7.34 -9.84
N ASP A 382 6.50 8.40 -10.16
CA ASP A 382 7.04 9.62 -10.77
C ASP A 382 7.97 10.35 -9.79
N LEU A 383 7.65 10.40 -8.49
CA LEU A 383 8.53 10.94 -7.44
C LEU A 383 9.90 10.23 -7.45
N TYR A 384 9.90 8.91 -7.51
CA TYR A 384 11.14 8.12 -7.58
C TYR A 384 11.94 8.42 -8.84
N LYS A 385 11.27 8.44 -10.00
CA LYS A 385 11.91 8.70 -11.28
C LYS A 385 12.54 10.09 -11.38
N THR A 386 11.88 11.11 -10.84
CA THR A 386 12.31 12.50 -11.07
C THR A 386 13.17 13.08 -9.95
N GLU A 387 12.98 12.63 -8.71
CA GLU A 387 13.60 13.28 -7.54
C GLU A 387 14.55 12.35 -6.78
N ILE A 388 14.21 11.06 -6.63
CA ILE A 388 15.00 10.13 -5.78
C ILE A 388 16.10 9.44 -6.59
N LEU A 389 15.75 8.76 -7.68
CA LEU A 389 16.71 7.97 -8.46
C LEU A 389 17.85 8.77 -9.07
N PRO A 390 17.64 10.00 -9.61
CA PRO A 390 18.76 10.80 -10.11
C PRO A 390 19.80 11.16 -9.04
N THR A 391 19.43 11.12 -7.76
CA THR A 391 20.36 11.38 -6.64
C THR A 391 21.02 10.12 -6.08
N ARG A 392 20.48 8.93 -6.40
CA ARG A 392 21.07 7.63 -6.04
C ARG A 392 21.81 7.09 -7.26
N GLN A 393 23.13 6.96 -7.18
CA GLN A 393 23.93 6.29 -8.23
C GLN A 393 23.46 4.83 -8.38
N THR A 394 22.49 4.59 -9.26
CA THR A 394 21.71 3.34 -9.39
C THR A 394 21.85 2.71 -10.78
N GLU A 395 22.83 3.18 -11.57
CA GLU A 395 23.00 2.75 -12.96
C GLU A 395 23.29 1.25 -13.08
N ASP A 396 23.95 0.64 -12.08
CA ASP A 396 24.37 -0.76 -12.10
C ASP A 396 23.37 -1.76 -11.47
N ASP A 397 22.27 -1.30 -10.86
CA ASP A 397 21.32 -2.19 -10.20
C ASP A 397 20.14 -2.54 -11.12
N TRP A 398 20.08 -3.81 -11.52
CA TRP A 398 19.09 -4.34 -12.43
C TRP A 398 17.65 -4.24 -11.90
N GLN A 399 17.44 -4.27 -10.57
CA GLN A 399 16.11 -4.19 -9.97
C GLN A 399 15.49 -2.80 -10.20
N TRP A 400 16.30 -1.75 -10.12
CA TRP A 400 15.88 -0.39 -10.45
C TRP A 400 15.59 -0.22 -11.95
N GLN A 401 16.37 -0.86 -12.82
CA GLN A 401 16.08 -0.90 -14.26
C GLN A 401 14.75 -1.60 -14.56
N TYR A 402 14.45 -2.70 -13.86
CA TYR A 402 13.18 -3.40 -13.97
C TYR A 402 11.99 -2.50 -13.58
N PHE A 403 12.12 -1.69 -12.52
CA PHE A 403 11.11 -0.69 -12.17
C PHE A 403 10.90 0.37 -13.28
N LEU A 404 12.00 0.88 -13.85
CA LEU A 404 11.97 1.95 -14.85
C LEU A 404 11.36 1.48 -16.17
N VAL A 405 11.88 0.38 -16.71
CA VAL A 405 11.68 -0.08 -18.09
C VAL A 405 10.74 -1.31 -18.17
N GLY A 406 10.46 -1.98 -17.05
CA GLY A 406 9.50 -3.08 -16.96
C GLY A 406 10.00 -4.37 -17.61
N SER A 407 9.09 -5.10 -18.27
CA SER A 407 9.36 -6.41 -18.86
C SER A 407 10.43 -6.43 -19.96
N ALA A 408 10.85 -5.28 -20.48
CA ALA A 408 11.90 -5.18 -21.48
C ALA A 408 13.32 -5.46 -20.93
N VAL A 409 13.49 -5.49 -19.60
CA VAL A 409 14.76 -5.88 -18.93
C VAL A 409 14.82 -7.39 -18.65
N LEU A 410 13.71 -8.11 -18.81
CA LEU A 410 13.66 -9.55 -18.55
C LEU A 410 14.46 -10.32 -19.59
N THR A 411 15.04 -11.44 -19.17
CA THR A 411 15.88 -12.28 -20.03
C THR A 411 15.07 -12.80 -21.22
N ALA A 412 15.68 -12.80 -22.41
CA ALA A 412 15.04 -13.22 -23.65
C ALA A 412 14.48 -14.65 -23.61
N THR A 413 15.05 -15.52 -22.76
CA THR A 413 14.58 -16.89 -22.51
C THR A 413 13.29 -16.94 -21.69
N PHE A 414 13.01 -15.92 -20.88
CA PHE A 414 11.87 -15.89 -19.96
C PHE A 414 10.63 -15.19 -20.54
N ILE A 415 10.82 -14.19 -21.41
CA ILE A 415 9.73 -13.44 -22.06
C ILE A 415 8.69 -14.38 -22.75
N PRO A 416 9.07 -15.42 -23.51
CA PRO A 416 8.12 -16.34 -24.13
C PRO A 416 7.28 -17.12 -23.10
N VAL A 417 7.85 -17.46 -21.95
CA VAL A 417 7.18 -18.20 -20.87
C VAL A 417 6.15 -17.33 -20.16
N ILE A 418 6.50 -16.06 -19.90
CA ILE A 418 5.57 -15.09 -19.32
C ILE A 418 4.43 -14.80 -20.28
N SER A 419 4.72 -14.49 -21.55
CA SER A 419 3.69 -14.15 -22.54
C SER A 419 2.67 -15.28 -22.74
N TYR A 420 3.11 -16.54 -22.69
CA TYR A 420 2.23 -17.71 -22.71
C TYR A 420 1.32 -17.78 -21.47
N THR A 421 1.88 -17.49 -20.30
CA THR A 421 1.17 -17.50 -19.02
C THR A 421 0.14 -16.38 -18.93
N GLU A 422 0.48 -15.17 -19.36
CA GLU A 422 -0.45 -14.02 -19.38
C GLU A 422 -1.64 -14.28 -20.32
N LYS A 423 -1.38 -14.82 -21.51
CA LYS A 423 -2.43 -15.14 -22.48
C LYS A 423 -3.42 -16.16 -21.92
N ASN A 424 -2.93 -17.21 -21.26
CA ASN A 424 -3.77 -18.26 -20.66
C ASN A 424 -4.53 -17.78 -19.41
N ASN A 425 -3.95 -16.91 -18.59
CA ASN A 425 -4.66 -16.34 -17.45
C ASN A 425 -5.76 -15.35 -17.87
N TYR A 426 -5.61 -14.64 -19.00
CA TYR A 426 -6.66 -13.76 -19.54
C TYR A 426 -7.91 -14.53 -20.01
N PHE A 427 -7.75 -15.76 -20.54
CA PHE A 427 -8.88 -16.60 -20.95
C PHE A 427 -9.52 -17.39 -19.79
N GLY A 428 -8.86 -17.50 -18.63
CA GLY A 428 -9.34 -18.26 -17.48
C GLY A 428 -10.20 -17.49 -16.47
N ASN A 429 -10.31 -16.16 -16.61
CA ASN A 429 -10.92 -15.29 -15.59
C ASN A 429 -12.35 -14.79 -15.92
N ASP A 430 -12.97 -15.31 -16.98
CA ASP A 430 -14.34 -14.90 -17.40
C ASP A 430 -15.47 -15.75 -16.77
N SER A 431 -15.16 -16.58 -15.78
CA SER A 431 -16.16 -17.38 -15.08
C SER A 431 -15.86 -17.48 -13.58
N GLY A 432 -16.38 -16.53 -12.79
CA GLY A 432 -16.33 -16.64 -11.33
C GLY A 432 -16.40 -15.32 -10.57
N SER A 433 -17.41 -14.49 -10.81
CA SER A 433 -17.73 -13.40 -9.89
C SER A 433 -18.34 -13.94 -8.59
N SER A 434 -17.52 -14.40 -7.65
CA SER A 434 -17.96 -14.63 -6.27
C SER A 434 -17.66 -13.39 -5.43
N SER A 435 -18.69 -12.58 -5.22
CA SER A 435 -18.72 -11.52 -4.22
C SER A 435 -18.59 -12.14 -2.81
N SER A 436 -17.39 -12.10 -2.22
CA SER A 436 -17.22 -12.38 -0.80
C SER A 436 -17.60 -11.13 0.00
N CYS A 437 -18.87 -11.06 0.38
CA CYS A 437 -19.40 -10.15 1.37
C CYS A 437 -18.81 -10.55 2.73
N GLY A 438 -17.77 -9.86 3.20
CA GLY A 438 -17.28 -10.02 4.57
C GLY A 438 -18.29 -9.43 5.56
N SER A 439 -19.16 -10.28 6.10
CA SER A 439 -19.97 -9.98 7.28
C SER A 439 -19.06 -9.87 8.50
N SER A 440 -19.01 -8.69 9.11
CA SER A 440 -18.38 -8.44 10.40
C SER A 440 -19.05 -9.27 11.49
N CYS A 441 -18.37 -10.29 12.01
CA CYS A 441 -18.67 -10.91 13.30
C CYS A 441 -17.75 -10.26 14.35
N GLY A 442 -18.28 -9.22 15.00
CA GLY A 442 -17.71 -8.66 16.22
C GLY A 442 -18.67 -8.90 17.37
N SER A 443 -18.27 -9.72 18.32
CA SER A 443 -18.88 -9.86 19.65
C SER A 443 -17.77 -10.29 20.61
N SER A 444 -17.05 -9.34 21.23
CA SER A 444 -17.32 -8.85 22.59
C SER A 444 -17.21 -9.95 23.66
N CYS A 445 -15.99 -10.20 24.12
CA CYS A 445 -15.72 -10.85 25.41
C CYS A 445 -15.31 -9.77 26.42
N SER A 446 -16.31 -9.25 27.14
CA SER A 446 -16.11 -8.44 28.34
C SER A 446 -17.35 -8.58 29.23
N SER A 447 -17.30 -9.46 30.23
CA SER A 447 -18.09 -9.34 31.46
C SER A 447 -17.55 -10.31 32.51
N CYS A 448 -16.68 -9.81 33.38
CA CYS A 448 -16.46 -10.36 34.71
C CYS A 448 -17.24 -9.48 35.69
N GLY A 449 -18.17 -10.05 36.45
CA GLY A 449 -18.82 -9.35 37.56
C GLY A 449 -20.25 -9.80 37.81
N GLY A 450 -20.43 -10.72 38.76
CA GLY A 450 -21.75 -11.10 39.25
C GLY A 450 -21.74 -12.38 40.08
N CYS A 451 -21.16 -12.34 41.28
CA CYS A 451 -21.47 -13.33 42.32
C CYS A 451 -22.31 -12.65 43.39
N GLY A 452 -23.55 -13.10 43.55
CA GLY A 452 -24.42 -12.78 44.66
C GLY A 452 -25.26 -14.00 45.02
N GLY A 453 -25.25 -14.36 46.30
CA GLY A 453 -26.38 -15.00 46.99
C GLY A 453 -26.18 -16.41 47.54
N GLY A 454 -26.34 -16.52 48.87
CA GLY A 454 -26.78 -17.70 49.65
C GLY A 454 -25.66 -18.68 50.00
N ASP A 455 -25.36 -19.01 51.26
CA ASP A 455 -26.13 -18.95 52.53
C ASP A 455 -25.28 -18.48 53.71
#